data_AF-A0A9X1UEP0-F1
#
_entry.id   AF-A0A9X1UEP0-F1
#
_cell.length_a   1.000
_cell.length_b   1.000
_cell.length_c   1.000
_cell.angle_alpha   90.00
_cell.angle_beta   90.00
_cell.angle_gamma   90.00
#
_symmetry.space_group_name_H-M   'P 1'
#
loop_
_entity.id
_entity.type
_entity.pdbx_description
1 polymer ?
#
loop_
_entity_poly.entity_id
_entity_poly.type
_entity_poly.pdbx_seq_one_letter_code
_entity_poly.pdbx_strand_id
1 'polypeptide(L)'
;MTERKMPGREPGISQINLLHSLRAAPPARTGLISMPCRLYPQERPSAEAGTSGLTAALPPIAKIAELLGGDVQGGQVLCPGPGHSAADRSLSVKLDSTDHEGFVTHSFAGDDFKDCRPKIPYRLPQLIAAPTSASVYVCEGEKDADNLTKIGFVATTASEGAAAKWDAALTPYFVNRDVVILPDADRPGRAHAQKVAKAIHSVAASVRVVDLHPERHDGSDVSDFIAHDTAGVSLAREVKEAPLWVPSGAITSSAVAADGAELLEKPRLLVENHSPDRTVAALRDMLVGAGGLYDRGVPVRLAFDQIQRGTVAQIMTPDVLVLMAHTICRPYALKVRRDGTVDEVDVRLPRPLAVMYLDWRGEWQLPPLNGITSAPQLQDDGTINNTQGYDHATGMWCENIPDLKL
;
A
#
# COMPACT_ATOMS: atom_id res chain seq x y z
N MET A 1 45.98 18.18 54.25
CA MET A 1 45.26 17.35 55.23
C MET A 1 44.78 16.10 54.51
N THR A 2 45.19 14.93 55.02
CA THR A 2 44.72 13.56 54.71
C THR A 2 44.91 13.02 53.29
N GLU A 3 46.01 12.29 53.12
CA GLU A 3 46.16 11.16 52.20
C GLU A 3 45.08 10.08 52.45
N ARG A 4 44.68 9.34 51.40
CA ARG A 4 44.67 7.86 51.35
C ARG A 4 44.17 7.29 50.00
N LYS A 5 45.09 6.56 49.34
CA LYS A 5 44.95 5.19 48.78
C LYS A 5 44.05 4.90 47.54
N MET A 6 44.71 4.66 46.40
CA MET A 6 44.33 3.70 45.32
C MET A 6 44.47 2.24 45.83
N PRO A 7 43.76 1.21 45.31
CA PRO A 7 43.98 0.60 43.97
C PRO A 7 42.65 0.19 43.27
N GLY A 8 42.49 -0.15 41.98
CA GLY A 8 43.35 -0.68 40.92
C GLY A 8 42.64 -1.91 40.31
N ARG A 9 42.38 -1.92 38.99
CA ARG A 9 42.30 -3.06 38.03
C ARG A 9 41.28 -2.85 36.89
N GLU A 10 41.79 -2.59 35.70
CA GLU A 10 41.45 -3.37 34.49
C GLU A 10 42.52 -4.50 34.35
N PRO A 11 42.44 -5.53 33.46
CA PRO A 11 41.65 -5.67 32.23
C PRO A 11 41.03 -7.08 32.01
N GLY A 12 40.37 -7.34 30.87
CA GLY A 12 40.17 -8.74 30.43
C GLY A 12 39.12 -9.01 29.36
N ILE A 13 39.56 -9.03 28.10
CA ILE A 13 38.92 -9.74 26.97
C ILE A 13 39.10 -11.26 27.17
N SER A 14 38.05 -12.08 26.97
CA SER A 14 38.20 -13.41 26.36
C SER A 14 36.89 -14.10 26.01
N GLN A 15 36.83 -14.58 24.76
CA GLN A 15 35.99 -15.70 24.32
C GLN A 15 36.38 -16.99 25.06
N ILE A 16 35.44 -17.94 25.20
CA ILE A 16 35.54 -19.37 24.80
C ILE A 16 34.42 -20.20 25.46
N ASN A 17 33.60 -20.78 24.57
CA ASN A 17 32.92 -22.08 24.55
C ASN A 17 32.68 -22.88 25.85
N LEU A 18 31.47 -23.43 26.00
CA LEU A 18 31.30 -24.90 25.90
C LEU A 18 29.85 -25.31 25.57
N LEU A 19 29.74 -25.99 24.42
CA LEU A 19 28.64 -26.83 23.97
C LEU A 19 28.54 -28.12 24.80
N HIS A 20 27.32 -28.57 25.07
CA HIS A 20 26.87 -29.97 25.03
C HIS A 20 25.34 -29.93 25.01
N SER A 21 24.59 -30.70 24.20
CA SER A 21 24.91 -31.77 23.26
C SER A 21 23.59 -32.14 22.54
N LEU A 22 23.62 -32.19 21.20
CA LEU A 22 23.11 -33.26 20.29
C LEU A 22 21.69 -33.82 20.54
N ARG A 23 20.77 -34.05 19.60
CA ARG A 23 20.68 -34.43 18.16
C ARG A 23 19.14 -34.38 17.88
N ALA A 24 18.55 -34.18 16.71
CA ALA A 24 18.80 -34.71 15.37
C ALA A 24 17.96 -33.90 14.35
N ALA A 25 18.40 -33.85 13.09
CA ALA A 25 17.60 -33.48 11.92
C ALA A 25 17.29 -34.76 11.09
N PRO A 26 16.63 -34.67 9.90
CA PRO A 26 15.23 -34.35 9.56
C PRO A 26 14.55 -35.58 8.87
N PRO A 27 13.36 -35.51 8.21
CA PRO A 27 13.31 -35.06 6.80
C PRO A 27 11.99 -34.37 6.37
N ALA A 28 12.00 -33.85 5.13
CA ALA A 28 10.90 -33.21 4.42
C ALA A 28 9.67 -34.11 4.17
N ARG A 29 8.46 -33.50 4.09
CA ARG A 29 7.46 -33.69 3.02
C ARG A 29 6.20 -32.83 3.22
N THR A 30 5.82 -32.14 2.15
CA THR A 30 4.47 -31.90 1.59
C THR A 30 3.25 -32.07 2.50
N GLY A 31 2.42 -31.02 2.58
CA GLY A 31 1.05 -31.11 3.11
C GLY A 31 0.29 -29.79 3.01
N LEU A 32 -0.56 -29.67 1.99
CA LEU A 32 -1.66 -28.71 1.94
C LEU A 32 -2.52 -28.80 3.21
N ILE A 33 -2.83 -27.65 3.81
CA ILE A 33 -3.97 -27.42 4.70
C ILE A 33 -4.55 -26.08 4.20
N SER A 34 -5.58 -25.97 3.36
CA SER A 34 -6.93 -26.55 3.40
C SER A 34 -7.53 -26.51 4.80
N MET A 35 -7.92 -25.31 5.25
CA MET A 35 -8.96 -25.19 6.28
C MET A 35 -10.31 -24.88 5.64
N PRO A 36 -11.39 -25.51 6.14
CA PRO A 36 -12.65 -25.66 5.43
C PRO A 36 -13.67 -24.63 5.91
N CYS A 37 -14.06 -23.69 5.06
CA CYS A 37 -15.28 -22.90 5.31
C CYS A 37 -16.46 -23.62 4.64
N ARG A 38 -16.97 -24.64 5.33
CA ARG A 38 -18.28 -25.24 5.05
C ARG A 38 -19.07 -25.20 6.34
N LEU A 39 -20.12 -24.36 6.37
CA LEU A 39 -21.45 -24.63 6.90
C LEU A 39 -22.23 -23.30 6.91
N TYR A 40 -22.86 -22.99 5.77
CA TYR A 40 -24.17 -22.34 5.79
C TYR A 40 -25.11 -23.22 4.98
N PRO A 41 -26.21 -23.73 5.57
CA PRO A 41 -27.20 -24.51 4.84
C PRO A 41 -27.78 -23.70 3.68
N GLN A 42 -27.88 -24.36 2.54
CA GLN A 42 -28.62 -23.90 1.38
C GLN A 42 -30.12 -24.04 1.68
N GLU A 43 -30.79 -22.93 1.96
CA GLU A 43 -32.24 -22.83 1.79
C GLU A 43 -32.52 -21.68 0.83
N ARG A 44 -33.06 -22.00 -0.35
CA ARG A 44 -33.67 -21.01 -1.23
C ARG A 44 -35.05 -20.68 -0.65
N PRO A 45 -35.42 -19.39 -0.56
CA PRO A 45 -36.83 -19.01 -0.59
C PRO A 45 -37.17 -18.46 -1.97
N SER A 46 -38.26 -18.99 -2.48
CA SER A 46 -39.02 -18.51 -3.61
C SER A 46 -39.42 -17.04 -3.45
N ALA A 47 -39.67 -16.40 -4.59
CA ALA A 47 -40.15 -15.02 -4.70
C ALA A 47 -41.37 -14.74 -3.81
N GLU A 48 -41.30 -13.66 -3.03
CA GLU A 48 -42.44 -12.75 -2.79
C GLU A 48 -41.92 -11.45 -2.14
N ALA A 49 -42.43 -10.33 -2.65
CA ALA A 49 -42.02 -8.98 -2.28
C ALA A 49 -42.57 -8.59 -0.89
N GLY A 50 -41.74 -7.93 -0.08
CA GLY A 50 -42.17 -7.34 1.18
C GLY A 50 -41.03 -6.55 1.83
N THR A 51 -41.15 -5.23 1.80
CA THR A 51 -40.33 -4.26 2.54
C THR A 51 -40.29 -4.57 4.04
N SER A 52 -39.14 -4.96 4.58
CA SER A 52 -38.84 -4.87 6.01
C SER A 52 -37.35 -4.57 6.21
N GLY A 53 -37.06 -3.51 6.96
CA GLY A 53 -35.70 -3.07 7.27
C GLY A 53 -34.97 -4.12 8.12
N LEU A 54 -33.70 -4.37 7.80
CA LEU A 54 -32.81 -5.12 8.67
C LEU A 54 -32.53 -4.29 9.94
N THR A 55 -33.31 -4.48 10.99
CA THR A 55 -32.83 -4.28 12.36
C THR A 55 -32.05 -5.54 12.74
N ALA A 56 -30.74 -5.54 12.49
CA ALA A 56 -29.87 -6.57 13.06
C ALA A 56 -29.94 -6.45 14.59
N ALA A 57 -30.60 -7.41 15.26
CA ALA A 57 -30.64 -7.45 16.71
C ALA A 57 -29.20 -7.51 17.25
N LEU A 58 -28.82 -6.52 18.06
CA LEU A 58 -27.51 -6.46 18.68
C LEU A 58 -27.26 -7.75 19.48
N PRO A 59 -26.07 -8.36 19.39
CA PRO A 59 -25.77 -9.60 20.09
C PRO A 59 -25.92 -9.43 21.61
N PRO A 60 -26.35 -10.47 22.35
CA PRO A 60 -26.45 -10.40 23.81
C PRO A 60 -25.11 -9.99 24.43
N ILE A 61 -25.13 -9.13 25.46
CA ILE A 61 -23.93 -8.58 26.11
C ILE A 61 -22.92 -9.65 26.57
N ALA A 62 -23.41 -10.84 26.94
CA ALA A 62 -22.58 -11.99 27.29
C ALA A 62 -21.72 -12.49 26.12
N LYS A 63 -22.22 -12.43 24.89
CA LYS A 63 -21.45 -12.82 23.70
C LYS A 63 -20.38 -11.79 23.36
N ILE A 64 -20.64 -10.51 23.65
CA ILE A 64 -19.68 -9.43 23.48
C ILE A 64 -18.54 -9.57 24.48
N ALA A 65 -18.82 -9.90 25.75
CA ALA A 65 -17.81 -10.19 26.76
C ALA A 65 -16.88 -11.35 26.36
N GLU A 66 -17.45 -12.44 25.82
CA GLU A 66 -16.67 -13.56 25.30
C GLU A 66 -15.74 -13.14 24.15
N LEU A 67 -16.24 -12.36 23.19
CA LEU A 67 -15.47 -11.91 22.03
C LEU A 67 -14.35 -10.92 22.40
N LEU A 68 -14.58 -10.08 23.41
CA LEU A 68 -13.61 -9.08 23.87
C LEU A 68 -12.66 -9.62 24.96
N GLY A 69 -12.80 -10.87 25.38
CA GLY A 69 -12.00 -11.45 26.48
C GLY A 69 -12.21 -10.74 27.82
N GLY A 70 -13.42 -10.21 28.04
CA GLY A 70 -13.78 -9.36 29.17
C GLY A 70 -14.90 -9.94 30.04
N ASP A 71 -15.28 -9.19 31.07
CA ASP A 71 -16.31 -9.55 32.05
C ASP A 71 -17.50 -8.59 31.98
N VAL A 72 -18.73 -9.10 32.12
CA VAL A 72 -19.93 -8.26 32.19
C VAL A 72 -20.07 -7.70 33.60
N GLN A 73 -20.03 -6.39 33.76
CA GLN A 73 -20.25 -5.72 35.04
C GLN A 73 -21.14 -4.49 34.85
N GLY A 74 -22.26 -4.38 35.58
CA GLY A 74 -23.11 -3.19 35.56
C GLY A 74 -23.82 -2.87 34.22
N GLY A 75 -24.05 -3.87 33.36
CA GLY A 75 -24.67 -3.65 32.05
C GLY A 75 -23.69 -3.17 30.96
N GLN A 76 -22.39 -3.25 31.23
CA GLN A 76 -21.29 -2.97 30.31
C GLN A 76 -20.27 -4.12 30.37
N VAL A 77 -19.43 -4.24 29.35
CA VAL A 77 -18.33 -5.20 29.28
C VAL A 77 -17.05 -4.49 29.68
N LEU A 78 -16.32 -5.02 30.65
CA LEU A 78 -14.97 -4.60 30.99
C LEU A 78 -13.97 -5.53 30.31
N CYS A 79 -13.13 -5.01 29.42
CA CYS A 79 -12.17 -5.77 28.66
C CYS A 79 -10.76 -5.14 28.74
N PRO A 80 -9.72 -5.90 28.37
CA PRO A 80 -8.36 -5.37 28.31
C PRO A 80 -8.24 -4.31 27.20
N GLY A 81 -7.52 -3.22 27.51
CA GLY A 81 -7.15 -2.22 26.51
C GLY A 81 -6.10 -2.74 25.51
N PRO A 82 -5.97 -2.12 24.33
CA PRO A 82 -4.95 -2.46 23.35
C PRO A 82 -3.54 -2.30 23.95
N GLY A 83 -2.71 -3.33 23.85
CA GLY A 83 -1.36 -3.33 24.43
C GLY A 83 -1.29 -3.69 25.92
N HIS A 84 -2.42 -3.94 26.57
CA HIS A 84 -2.48 -4.39 27.97
C HIS A 84 -2.61 -5.92 28.07
N SER A 85 -2.30 -6.46 29.25
CA SER A 85 -2.39 -7.90 29.52
C SER A 85 -3.83 -8.41 29.45
N ALA A 86 -4.05 -9.69 29.16
CA ALA A 86 -5.41 -10.29 29.09
C ALA A 86 -6.23 -10.17 30.39
N ALA A 87 -5.57 -9.90 31.53
CA ALA A 87 -6.21 -9.66 32.82
C ALA A 87 -6.65 -8.20 33.03
N ASP A 88 -6.30 -7.29 32.12
CA ASP A 88 -6.64 -5.88 32.22
C ASP A 88 -8.15 -5.64 32.01
N ARG A 89 -8.71 -4.67 32.72
CA ARG A 89 -10.14 -4.29 32.72
C ARG A 89 -10.31 -2.78 32.58
N SER A 90 -9.34 -2.14 31.94
CA SER A 90 -9.28 -0.69 31.81
C SER A 90 -10.24 -0.13 30.76
N LEU A 91 -10.79 -0.95 29.87
CA LEU A 91 -11.73 -0.52 28.83
C LEU A 91 -13.14 -0.99 29.16
N SER A 92 -14.11 -0.08 29.16
CA SER A 92 -15.53 -0.41 29.25
C SER A 92 -16.24 -0.21 27.93
N VAL A 93 -17.11 -1.15 27.56
CA VAL A 93 -17.95 -1.14 26.36
C VAL A 93 -19.40 -1.32 26.79
N LYS A 94 -20.26 -0.33 26.52
CA LYS A 94 -21.68 -0.33 26.85
C LYS A 94 -22.50 -0.21 25.56
N LEU A 95 -23.42 -1.13 25.32
CA LEU A 95 -24.35 -0.97 24.20
C LEU A 95 -25.31 0.20 24.46
N ASP A 96 -25.43 1.10 23.49
CA ASP A 96 -26.33 2.25 23.55
C ASP A 96 -26.94 2.48 22.18
N SER A 97 -28.24 2.23 22.06
CA SER A 97 -28.98 2.37 20.80
C SER A 97 -29.21 3.83 20.38
N THR A 98 -28.89 4.79 21.25
CA THR A 98 -28.97 6.22 20.92
C THR A 98 -27.66 6.77 20.37
N ASP A 99 -26.58 6.00 20.49
CA ASP A 99 -25.31 6.29 19.85
C ASP A 99 -25.35 5.88 18.37
N HIS A 100 -24.71 6.67 17.51
CA HIS A 100 -24.68 6.44 16.07
C HIS A 100 -24.06 5.07 15.70
N GLU A 101 -23.15 4.55 16.53
CA GLU A 101 -22.49 3.26 16.34
C GLU A 101 -23.14 2.12 17.16
N GLY A 102 -24.13 2.44 18.00
CA GLY A 102 -24.86 1.47 18.81
C GLY A 102 -24.17 1.07 20.12
N PHE A 103 -23.03 1.69 20.47
CA PHE A 103 -22.30 1.44 21.73
C PHE A 103 -21.35 2.58 22.12
N VAL A 104 -21.15 2.76 23.42
CA VAL A 104 -20.25 3.73 24.05
C VAL A 104 -19.05 3.01 24.65
N THR A 105 -17.85 3.60 24.54
CA THR A 105 -16.63 3.07 25.15
C THR A 105 -15.96 4.08 26.07
N HIS A 106 -15.53 3.66 27.27
CA HIS A 106 -14.75 4.50 28.19
C HIS A 106 -13.47 3.78 28.62
N SER A 107 -12.32 4.43 28.43
CA SER A 107 -11.02 4.00 28.94
C SER A 107 -10.74 4.63 30.31
N PHE A 108 -10.35 3.81 31.27
CA PHE A 108 -9.95 4.21 32.62
C PHE A 108 -8.42 4.30 32.80
N ALA A 109 -7.63 3.95 31.76
CA ALA A 109 -6.16 3.97 31.80
C ALA A 109 -5.53 5.26 31.22
N GLY A 110 -6.34 6.22 30.75
CA GLY A 110 -5.85 7.45 30.13
C GLY A 110 -5.46 7.34 28.66
N ASP A 111 -5.62 6.14 28.07
CA ASP A 111 -5.51 5.92 26.63
C ASP A 111 -6.76 6.46 25.91
N ASP A 112 -6.59 7.08 24.73
CA ASP A 112 -7.72 7.55 23.93
C ASP A 112 -8.53 6.32 23.47
N PHE A 113 -9.83 6.30 23.79
CA PHE A 113 -10.72 5.18 23.47
C PHE A 113 -10.77 4.87 21.96
N LYS A 114 -10.40 5.86 21.13
CA LYS A 114 -10.29 5.74 19.67
C LYS A 114 -9.19 4.79 19.24
N ASP A 115 -8.10 4.67 20.00
CA ASP A 115 -7.00 3.73 19.72
C ASP A 115 -7.37 2.28 20.06
N CYS A 116 -8.46 2.08 20.80
CA CYS A 116 -8.98 0.77 21.18
C CYS A 116 -9.89 0.14 20.13
N ARG A 117 -10.23 0.86 19.06
CA ARG A 117 -11.18 0.41 18.04
C ARG A 117 -10.45 0.00 16.76
N PRO A 118 -10.75 -1.17 16.16
CA PRO A 118 -10.29 -1.46 14.81
C PRO A 118 -10.92 -0.41 13.88
N LYS A 119 -10.09 0.33 13.15
CA LYS A 119 -10.57 1.30 12.16
C LYS A 119 -11.27 0.55 11.03
N ILE A 120 -12.57 0.78 10.90
CA ILE A 120 -13.43 0.16 9.90
C ILE A 120 -14.01 1.20 8.95
N PRO A 121 -14.08 0.95 7.63
CA PRO A 121 -14.69 1.90 6.71
C PRO A 121 -16.13 2.27 7.14
N TYR A 122 -16.50 3.54 7.00
CA TYR A 122 -17.87 3.98 7.19
C TYR A 122 -18.81 3.18 6.25
N ARG A 123 -19.97 2.73 6.73
CA ARG A 123 -20.90 1.84 5.98
C ARG A 123 -20.30 0.49 5.58
N LEU A 124 -19.41 -0.07 6.42
CA LEU A 124 -18.82 -1.39 6.20
C LEU A 124 -19.84 -2.51 5.86
N PRO A 125 -21.00 -2.64 6.53
CA PRO A 125 -21.98 -3.67 6.17
C PRO A 125 -22.46 -3.55 4.71
N GLN A 126 -22.70 -2.33 4.25
CA GLN A 126 -23.13 -2.04 2.88
C GLN A 126 -22.00 -2.26 1.87
N LEU A 127 -20.75 -1.91 2.25
CA LEU A 127 -19.56 -2.16 1.44
C LEU A 127 -19.33 -3.67 1.22
N ILE A 128 -19.48 -4.48 2.26
CA ILE A 128 -19.33 -5.95 2.18
C ILE A 128 -20.49 -6.56 1.38
N ALA A 129 -21.71 -6.08 1.57
CA ALA A 129 -22.89 -6.57 0.85
C ALA A 129 -22.88 -6.20 -0.64
N ALA A 130 -22.17 -5.13 -1.03
CA ALA A 130 -22.08 -4.69 -2.41
C ALA A 130 -21.34 -5.70 -3.30
N PRO A 131 -21.82 -5.96 -4.53
CA PRO A 131 -21.13 -6.82 -5.50
C PRO A 131 -19.69 -6.37 -5.73
N THR A 132 -18.76 -7.30 -5.91
CA THR A 132 -17.35 -6.99 -6.20
C THR A 132 -17.14 -6.25 -7.51
N SER A 133 -18.11 -6.34 -8.44
CA SER A 133 -18.15 -5.60 -9.70
C SER A 133 -18.65 -4.16 -9.58
N ALA A 134 -19.17 -3.75 -8.42
CA ALA A 134 -19.60 -2.38 -8.19
C ALA A 134 -18.39 -1.52 -7.77
N SER A 135 -18.26 -0.35 -8.40
CA SER A 135 -17.23 0.62 -8.01
C SER A 135 -17.54 1.20 -6.62
N VAL A 136 -16.50 1.28 -5.80
CA VAL A 136 -16.57 1.81 -4.43
C VAL A 136 -16.04 3.24 -4.45
N TYR A 137 -16.87 4.17 -4.00
CA TYR A 137 -16.56 5.59 -3.89
C TYR A 137 -16.03 5.90 -2.49
N VAL A 138 -14.88 6.56 -2.41
CA VAL A 138 -14.26 7.00 -1.17
C VAL A 138 -14.33 8.52 -1.12
N CYS A 139 -15.15 9.04 -0.21
CA CYS A 139 -15.31 10.47 0.04
C CYS A 139 -14.51 10.90 1.27
N GLU A 140 -14.28 12.21 1.42
CA GLU A 140 -13.64 12.77 2.62
C GLU A 140 -14.58 12.72 3.84
N GLY A 141 -15.87 13.07 3.66
CA GLY A 141 -16.87 13.10 4.74
C GLY A 141 -17.94 12.01 4.68
N GLU A 142 -18.56 11.73 5.84
CA GLU A 142 -19.71 10.81 5.96
C GLU A 142 -20.95 11.35 5.25
N LYS A 143 -21.16 12.67 5.31
CA LYS A 143 -22.26 13.38 4.63
C LYS A 143 -22.23 13.12 3.12
N ASP A 144 -21.06 13.15 2.51
CA ASP A 144 -20.85 12.89 1.09
C ASP A 144 -21.10 11.43 0.73
N ALA A 145 -20.60 10.51 1.56
CA ALA A 145 -20.87 9.08 1.39
C ALA A 145 -22.38 8.78 1.46
N ASP A 146 -23.11 9.43 2.36
CA ASP A 146 -24.56 9.30 2.46
C ASP A 146 -25.28 9.88 1.23
N ASN A 147 -24.86 11.04 0.74
CA ASN A 147 -25.47 11.66 -0.44
C ASN A 147 -25.23 10.83 -1.70
N LEU A 148 -24.05 10.26 -1.90
CA LEU A 148 -23.79 9.31 -2.98
C LEU A 148 -24.60 8.03 -2.86
N THR A 149 -24.77 7.53 -1.62
CA THR A 149 -25.58 6.33 -1.39
C THR A 149 -27.05 6.57 -1.71
N LYS A 150 -27.60 7.77 -1.43
CA LYS A 150 -28.98 8.14 -1.82
C LYS A 150 -29.21 8.09 -3.33
N ILE A 151 -28.16 8.33 -4.11
CA ILE A 151 -28.19 8.31 -5.58
C ILE A 151 -27.93 6.89 -6.14
N GLY A 152 -27.56 5.93 -5.27
CA GLY A 152 -27.40 4.52 -5.62
C GLY A 152 -25.96 4.05 -5.80
N PHE A 153 -24.97 4.89 -5.46
CA PHE A 153 -23.56 4.48 -5.47
C PHE A 153 -23.16 3.80 -4.17
N VAL A 154 -22.16 2.91 -4.24
CA VAL A 154 -21.54 2.30 -3.06
C VAL A 154 -20.47 3.24 -2.57
N ALA A 155 -20.74 4.01 -1.51
CA ALA A 155 -19.82 5.00 -1.00
C ALA A 155 -19.42 4.76 0.46
N THR A 156 -18.20 5.15 0.82
CA THR A 156 -17.61 5.01 2.15
C THR A 156 -16.65 6.19 2.42
N THR A 157 -16.23 6.34 3.66
CA THR A 157 -15.15 7.24 4.11
C THR A 157 -14.38 6.56 5.24
N ALA A 158 -13.24 7.11 5.66
CA ALA A 158 -12.55 6.67 6.87
C ALA A 158 -13.43 6.89 8.11
N SER A 159 -13.29 6.04 9.13
CA SER A 159 -14.16 5.98 10.33
C SER A 159 -14.28 7.27 11.16
N GLU A 160 -13.47 8.30 10.88
CA GLU A 160 -13.49 9.58 11.59
C GLU A 160 -13.70 10.78 10.63
N GLY A 161 -14.18 10.53 9.41
CA GLY A 161 -14.45 11.55 8.38
C GLY A 161 -13.20 12.34 7.94
N ALA A 162 -13.40 13.62 7.61
CA ALA A 162 -12.38 14.52 7.04
C ALA A 162 -11.13 14.71 7.92
N ALA A 163 -11.25 14.49 9.24
CA ALA A 163 -10.15 14.63 10.19
C ALA A 163 -9.28 13.36 10.32
N ALA A 164 -9.74 12.23 9.77
CA ALA A 164 -9.09 10.93 9.93
C ALA A 164 -7.81 10.85 9.09
N LYS A 165 -6.71 10.40 9.69
CA LYS A 165 -5.55 9.93 8.89
C LYS A 165 -5.89 8.56 8.31
N TRP A 166 -5.67 8.36 7.00
CA TRP A 166 -5.87 7.07 6.36
C TRP A 166 -5.01 6.00 7.04
N ASP A 167 -5.65 5.01 7.63
CA ASP A 167 -5.01 3.95 8.37
C ASP A 167 -4.82 2.71 7.48
N ALA A 168 -3.68 2.03 7.64
CA ALA A 168 -3.40 0.79 6.93
C ALA A 168 -4.47 -0.29 7.20
N ALA A 169 -5.12 -0.27 8.37
CA ALA A 169 -6.21 -1.17 8.73
C ALA A 169 -7.45 -1.04 7.83
N LEU A 170 -7.64 0.09 7.14
CA LEU A 170 -8.75 0.29 6.18
C LEU A 170 -8.48 -0.36 4.82
N THR A 171 -7.21 -0.57 4.48
CA THR A 171 -6.77 -1.02 3.15
C THR A 171 -7.31 -2.41 2.75
N PRO A 172 -7.34 -3.44 3.63
CA PRO A 172 -7.83 -4.78 3.29
C PRO A 172 -9.28 -4.83 2.78
N TYR A 173 -10.12 -3.85 3.12
CA TYR A 173 -11.52 -3.81 2.68
C TYR A 173 -11.71 -3.48 1.20
N PHE A 174 -10.65 -3.01 0.53
CA PHE A 174 -10.68 -2.61 -0.88
C PHE A 174 -10.01 -3.63 -1.82
N VAL A 175 -9.64 -4.80 -1.32
CA VAL A 175 -8.98 -5.86 -2.10
C VAL A 175 -9.82 -6.26 -3.32
N ASN A 176 -9.23 -6.21 -4.51
CA ASN A 176 -9.87 -6.53 -5.80
C ASN A 176 -11.13 -5.73 -6.13
N ARG A 177 -11.30 -4.52 -5.56
CA ARG A 177 -12.40 -3.60 -5.88
C ARG A 177 -11.93 -2.51 -6.84
N ASP A 178 -12.85 -2.00 -7.66
CA ASP A 178 -12.65 -0.75 -8.40
C ASP A 178 -12.94 0.43 -7.46
N VAL A 179 -11.93 1.23 -7.15
CA VAL A 179 -12.04 2.32 -6.17
C VAL A 179 -11.95 3.68 -6.84
N VAL A 180 -12.88 4.57 -6.50
CA VAL A 180 -12.96 5.94 -6.98
C VAL A 180 -12.84 6.86 -5.79
N ILE A 181 -11.78 7.66 -5.72
CA ILE A 181 -11.53 8.60 -4.63
C ILE A 181 -11.96 9.99 -5.12
N LEU A 182 -12.82 10.65 -4.34
CA LEU A 182 -13.34 11.98 -4.62
C LEU A 182 -12.79 12.95 -3.56
N PRO A 183 -11.75 13.75 -3.88
CA PRO A 183 -11.24 14.78 -2.97
C PRO A 183 -12.17 15.99 -2.87
N ASP A 184 -12.12 16.68 -1.75
CA ASP A 184 -12.64 18.05 -1.64
C ASP A 184 -11.78 19.03 -2.46
N ALA A 185 -12.42 20.07 -2.98
CA ALA A 185 -11.82 21.04 -3.89
C ALA A 185 -10.94 22.07 -3.15
N ASP A 186 -9.97 21.60 -2.38
CA ASP A 186 -8.97 22.42 -1.70
C ASP A 186 -7.58 21.75 -1.78
N ARG A 187 -6.57 22.35 -1.13
CA ARG A 187 -5.21 21.77 -1.11
C ARG A 187 -5.11 20.55 -0.18
N PRO A 188 -5.64 20.60 1.07
CA PRO A 188 -5.64 19.46 1.99
C PRO A 188 -6.33 18.20 1.44
N GLY A 189 -7.54 18.32 0.90
CA GLY A 189 -8.35 17.22 0.37
C GLY A 189 -7.70 16.54 -0.83
N ARG A 190 -7.16 17.32 -1.78
CA ARG A 190 -6.36 16.77 -2.89
C ARG A 190 -5.11 16.03 -2.40
N ALA A 191 -4.38 16.59 -1.44
CA ALA A 191 -3.21 15.92 -0.86
C ALA A 191 -3.59 14.66 -0.07
N HIS A 192 -4.76 14.65 0.58
CA HIS A 192 -5.31 13.50 1.28
C HIS A 192 -5.66 12.38 0.29
N ALA A 193 -6.40 12.68 -0.77
CA ALA A 193 -6.77 11.69 -1.80
C ALA A 193 -5.55 11.00 -2.42
N GLN A 194 -4.46 11.73 -2.66
CA GLN A 194 -3.21 11.13 -3.14
C GLN A 194 -2.59 10.13 -2.14
N LYS A 195 -2.68 10.40 -0.83
CA LYS A 195 -2.22 9.48 0.21
C LYS A 195 -3.10 8.22 0.26
N VAL A 196 -4.42 8.40 0.20
CA VAL A 196 -5.38 7.29 0.16
C VAL A 196 -5.12 6.41 -1.05
N ALA A 197 -5.01 7.02 -2.24
CA ALA A 197 -4.73 6.32 -3.49
C ALA A 197 -3.45 5.50 -3.41
N LYS A 198 -2.38 6.08 -2.86
CA LYS A 198 -1.10 5.37 -2.65
C LYS A 198 -1.22 4.18 -1.70
N ALA A 199 -2.03 4.30 -0.65
CA ALA A 199 -2.25 3.23 0.32
C ALA A 199 -3.03 2.06 -0.29
N ILE A 200 -4.11 2.35 -1.05
CA ILE A 200 -5.01 1.31 -1.56
C ILE A 200 -4.61 0.73 -2.93
N HIS A 201 -3.79 1.44 -3.71
CA HIS A 201 -3.39 1.01 -5.06
C HIS A 201 -2.73 -0.38 -5.06
N SER A 202 -2.04 -0.77 -4.00
CA SER A 202 -1.39 -2.09 -3.93
C SER A 202 -2.36 -3.27 -3.77
N VAL A 203 -3.62 -3.01 -3.38
CA VAL A 203 -4.63 -4.05 -3.10
C VAL A 203 -5.87 -3.96 -3.97
N ALA A 204 -6.24 -2.75 -4.41
CA ALA A 204 -7.41 -2.51 -5.25
C ALA A 204 -7.20 -3.06 -6.67
N ALA A 205 -8.29 -3.42 -7.35
CA ALA A 205 -8.25 -3.82 -8.76
C ALA A 205 -7.94 -2.63 -9.67
N SER A 206 -8.53 -1.47 -9.34
CA SER A 206 -8.23 -0.20 -9.97
C SER A 206 -8.45 0.95 -8.98
N VAL A 207 -7.71 2.04 -9.16
CA VAL A 207 -7.88 3.26 -8.39
C VAL A 207 -8.04 4.42 -9.37
N ARG A 208 -9.03 5.28 -9.15
CA ARG A 208 -9.17 6.58 -9.82
C ARG A 208 -9.23 7.65 -8.75
N VAL A 209 -8.55 8.77 -8.99
CA VAL A 209 -8.73 9.99 -8.19
C VAL A 209 -9.39 11.00 -9.11
N VAL A 210 -10.64 11.36 -8.81
CA VAL A 210 -11.46 12.20 -9.68
C VAL A 210 -11.73 13.51 -8.98
N ASP A 211 -10.96 14.53 -9.38
CA ASP A 211 -11.16 15.90 -8.94
C ASP A 211 -12.32 16.53 -9.73
N LEU A 212 -13.48 16.66 -9.07
CA LEU A 212 -14.71 17.16 -9.69
C LEU A 212 -14.70 18.68 -9.89
N HIS A 213 -13.79 19.39 -9.23
CA HIS A 213 -13.67 20.83 -9.28
C HIS A 213 -12.20 21.26 -9.38
N PRO A 214 -11.52 20.96 -10.50
CA PRO A 214 -10.09 21.26 -10.67
C PRO A 214 -9.81 22.76 -10.59
N GLU A 215 -10.74 23.58 -11.06
CA GLU A 215 -10.64 25.06 -11.10
C GLU A 215 -11.07 25.74 -9.79
N ARG A 216 -11.61 25.01 -8.81
CA ARG A 216 -12.03 25.57 -7.52
C ARG A 216 -11.03 25.26 -6.43
N HIS A 217 -10.96 26.14 -5.42
CA HIS A 217 -10.07 26.00 -4.26
C HIS A 217 -10.79 26.33 -2.94
N ASP A 218 -12.12 26.32 -2.96
CA ASP A 218 -13.03 26.75 -1.89
C ASP A 218 -13.51 25.60 -1.00
N GLY A 219 -13.06 24.38 -1.24
CA GLY A 219 -13.50 23.20 -0.48
C GLY A 219 -14.85 22.64 -0.94
N SER A 220 -15.32 22.99 -2.15
CA SER A 220 -16.48 22.31 -2.74
C SER A 220 -16.26 20.79 -2.78
N ASP A 221 -17.27 20.04 -2.36
CA ASP A 221 -17.23 18.59 -2.24
C ASP A 221 -18.05 17.90 -3.34
N VAL A 222 -18.16 16.57 -3.28
CA VAL A 222 -19.03 15.83 -4.22
C VAL A 222 -20.51 16.17 -4.04
N SER A 223 -20.95 16.56 -2.84
CA SER A 223 -22.33 16.96 -2.58
C SER A 223 -22.70 18.23 -3.36
N ASP A 224 -21.77 19.18 -3.48
CA ASP A 224 -21.93 20.37 -4.31
C ASP A 224 -22.03 20.03 -5.80
N PHE A 225 -21.22 19.06 -6.26
CA PHE A 225 -21.23 18.62 -7.66
C PHE A 225 -22.54 17.92 -8.05
N ILE A 226 -23.07 17.05 -7.18
CA ILE A 226 -24.29 16.28 -7.42
C ILE A 226 -25.57 17.02 -7.05
N ALA A 227 -25.49 18.27 -6.55
CA ALA A 227 -26.64 19.04 -6.09
C ALA A 227 -27.77 19.16 -7.13
N HIS A 228 -27.42 19.13 -8.42
CA HIS A 228 -28.35 19.14 -9.55
C HIS A 228 -28.40 17.84 -10.35
N ASP A 229 -27.65 16.80 -9.93
CA ASP A 229 -27.54 15.50 -10.60
C ASP A 229 -28.22 14.41 -9.77
N THR A 230 -29.55 14.36 -9.84
CA THR A 230 -30.37 13.44 -9.05
C THR A 230 -30.21 11.96 -9.42
N ALA A 231 -29.59 11.67 -10.57
CA ALA A 231 -29.35 10.32 -11.07
C ALA A 231 -27.86 9.94 -11.10
N GLY A 232 -26.95 10.86 -10.76
CA GLY A 232 -25.51 10.60 -10.74
C GLY A 232 -24.88 10.43 -12.13
N VAL A 233 -25.56 10.86 -13.19
CA VAL A 233 -25.14 10.64 -14.58
C VAL A 233 -23.88 11.45 -14.91
N SER A 234 -23.82 12.69 -14.41
CA SER A 234 -22.66 13.56 -14.59
C SER A 234 -21.46 12.98 -13.84
N LEU A 235 -21.66 12.55 -12.59
CA LEU A 235 -20.61 11.91 -11.81
C LEU A 235 -20.09 10.63 -12.47
N ALA A 236 -20.98 9.74 -12.92
CA ALA A 236 -20.59 8.51 -13.60
C ALA A 236 -19.82 8.76 -14.90
N ARG A 237 -20.15 9.84 -15.62
CA ARG A 237 -19.42 10.26 -16.82
C ARG A 237 -18.00 10.72 -16.48
N GLU A 238 -17.84 11.62 -15.52
CA GLU A 238 -16.51 12.11 -15.11
C GLU A 238 -15.62 10.96 -14.62
N VAL A 239 -16.18 10.02 -13.86
CA VAL A 239 -15.45 8.84 -13.37
C VAL A 239 -15.01 7.90 -14.50
N LYS A 240 -15.82 7.79 -15.56
CA LYS A 240 -15.51 6.95 -16.72
C LYS A 240 -14.40 7.56 -17.58
N GLU A 241 -14.39 8.87 -17.75
CA GLU A 241 -13.36 9.61 -18.50
C GLU A 241 -12.07 9.78 -17.68
N ALA A 242 -12.14 9.70 -16.35
CA ALA A 242 -10.97 9.84 -15.49
C ALA A 242 -9.93 8.72 -15.71
N PRO A 243 -8.65 9.07 -15.89
CA PRO A 243 -7.58 8.08 -16.03
C PRO A 243 -7.39 7.30 -14.74
N LEU A 244 -6.89 6.07 -14.87
CA LEU A 244 -6.45 5.29 -13.71
C LEU A 244 -5.33 6.04 -12.98
N TRP A 245 -5.46 6.14 -11.67
CA TRP A 245 -4.47 6.76 -10.82
C TRP A 245 -3.19 5.92 -10.82
N VAL A 246 -2.07 6.60 -11.06
CA VAL A 246 -0.73 6.04 -10.95
C VAL A 246 0.06 6.82 -9.90
N PRO A 247 0.89 6.17 -9.08
CA PRO A 247 1.66 6.87 -8.05
C PRO A 247 2.65 7.85 -8.68
N SER A 248 2.43 9.15 -8.46
CA SER A 248 3.40 10.21 -8.77
C SER A 248 4.63 10.04 -7.88
N GLY A 249 5.63 9.35 -8.43
CA GLY A 249 6.91 9.04 -7.80
C GLY A 249 7.93 8.41 -8.75
N ALA A 250 7.59 8.22 -10.04
CA ALA A 250 8.59 8.08 -11.08
C ALA A 250 9.08 9.48 -11.43
N ILE A 251 10.28 9.84 -10.95
CA ILE A 251 10.99 11.04 -11.38
C ILE A 251 11.36 10.83 -12.85
N THR A 252 10.58 11.39 -13.78
CA THR A 252 11.05 11.67 -15.14
C THR A 252 11.84 12.96 -15.09
N SER A 253 13.15 12.84 -15.14
CA SER A 253 14.05 13.95 -15.45
C SER A 253 13.86 14.39 -16.89
N SER A 254 13.84 15.71 -17.03
CA SER A 254 14.05 16.53 -18.23
C SER A 254 12.87 16.81 -19.16
N ALA A 255 12.67 18.11 -19.33
CA ALA A 255 11.83 18.76 -20.30
C ALA A 255 12.23 18.42 -21.74
N VAL A 256 11.24 18.04 -22.54
CA VAL A 256 11.19 18.34 -23.96
C VAL A 256 9.78 18.84 -24.25
N ALA A 257 9.73 19.99 -24.92
CA ALA A 257 8.52 20.71 -25.25
C ALA A 257 7.68 19.96 -26.30
N ALA A 258 6.36 20.15 -26.15
CA ALA A 258 5.34 20.23 -27.20
C ALA A 258 5.07 19.03 -28.13
N ASP A 259 3.76 18.83 -28.31
CA ASP A 259 3.05 18.09 -29.35
C ASP A 259 2.96 16.56 -29.26
N GLY A 260 1.69 16.11 -29.18
CA GLY A 260 1.25 14.80 -29.65
C GLY A 260 1.53 13.64 -28.71
N ALA A 261 0.58 13.34 -27.83
CA ALA A 261 0.52 12.07 -27.11
C ALA A 261 0.30 10.91 -28.10
N GLU A 262 1.38 10.42 -28.70
CA GLU A 262 1.47 9.04 -29.15
C GLU A 262 1.70 8.20 -27.89
N LEU A 263 0.78 7.27 -27.61
CA LEU A 263 0.94 6.24 -26.59
C LEU A 263 2.23 5.47 -26.93
N LEU A 264 3.36 5.86 -26.32
CA LEU A 264 4.63 5.15 -26.43
C LEU A 264 4.40 3.69 -26.04
N GLU A 265 4.23 2.82 -27.04
CA GLU A 265 4.02 1.39 -26.83
C GLU A 265 5.22 0.86 -26.05
N LYS A 266 4.95 0.22 -24.90
CA LYS A 266 6.00 -0.39 -24.08
C LYS A 266 6.80 -1.37 -24.95
N PRO A 267 8.13 -1.37 -24.86
CA PRO A 267 8.96 -2.33 -25.59
C PRO A 267 8.52 -3.76 -25.29
N ARG A 268 8.51 -4.58 -26.33
CA ARG A 268 8.03 -5.97 -26.24
C ARG A 268 9.17 -6.89 -25.81
N LEU A 269 8.94 -7.69 -24.77
CA LEU A 269 9.92 -8.66 -24.27
C LEU A 269 9.50 -10.08 -24.66
N LEU A 270 10.29 -10.74 -25.50
CA LEU A 270 10.03 -12.13 -25.85
C LEU A 270 10.50 -13.06 -24.72
N VAL A 271 9.58 -13.86 -24.19
CA VAL A 271 9.83 -14.87 -23.17
C VAL A 271 10.04 -16.22 -23.84
N GLU A 272 11.31 -16.63 -23.95
CA GLU A 272 11.71 -17.86 -24.62
C GLU A 272 12.08 -18.94 -23.59
N ASN A 273 11.38 -20.08 -23.63
CA ASN A 273 11.71 -21.20 -22.73
C ASN A 273 13.00 -21.93 -23.13
N HIS A 274 13.34 -21.95 -24.41
CA HIS A 274 14.53 -22.67 -24.92
C HIS A 274 15.83 -21.87 -24.86
N SER A 275 15.73 -20.55 -24.63
CA SER A 275 16.88 -19.61 -24.64
C SER A 275 16.67 -18.53 -23.56
N PRO A 276 16.60 -18.94 -22.27
CA PRO A 276 16.28 -18.01 -21.18
C PRO A 276 17.35 -16.90 -21.03
N ASP A 277 18.59 -17.17 -21.42
CA ASP A 277 19.69 -16.21 -21.48
C ASP A 277 19.37 -14.99 -22.36
N ARG A 278 18.71 -15.20 -23.51
CA ARG A 278 18.31 -14.11 -24.41
C ARG A 278 17.22 -13.24 -23.82
N THR A 279 16.21 -13.86 -23.20
CA THR A 279 15.15 -13.11 -22.50
C THR A 279 15.72 -12.30 -21.35
N VAL A 280 16.64 -12.88 -20.56
CA VAL A 280 17.26 -12.17 -19.44
C VAL A 280 18.17 -11.03 -19.94
N ALA A 281 18.92 -11.22 -21.03
CA ALA A 281 19.73 -10.17 -21.65
C ALA A 281 18.87 -9.02 -22.18
N ALA A 282 17.77 -9.32 -22.88
CA ALA A 282 16.85 -8.31 -23.37
C ALA A 282 16.18 -7.54 -22.20
N LEU A 283 15.82 -8.24 -21.13
CA LEU A 283 15.30 -7.62 -19.91
C LEU A 283 16.34 -6.69 -19.26
N ARG A 284 17.61 -7.10 -19.20
CA ARG A 284 18.71 -6.25 -18.72
C ARG A 284 18.79 -4.95 -19.50
N ASP A 285 18.86 -5.03 -20.82
CA ASP A 285 19.06 -3.86 -21.67
C ASP A 285 17.88 -2.88 -21.52
N MET A 286 16.65 -3.42 -21.38
CA MET A 286 15.46 -2.62 -21.07
C MET A 286 15.53 -1.97 -19.68
N LEU A 287 16.02 -2.68 -18.65
CA LEU A 287 16.18 -2.15 -17.30
C LEU A 287 17.25 -1.05 -17.23
N VAL A 288 18.36 -1.22 -17.96
CA VAL A 288 19.41 -0.20 -18.09
C VAL A 288 18.85 1.04 -18.76
N GLY A 289 18.11 0.88 -19.87
CA GLY A 289 17.49 2.00 -20.58
C GLY A 289 16.39 2.72 -19.81
N ALA A 290 15.64 2.00 -18.97
CA ALA A 290 14.62 2.59 -18.09
C ALA A 290 15.23 3.39 -16.92
N GLY A 291 16.48 3.11 -16.57
CA GLY A 291 17.16 3.70 -15.42
C GLY A 291 16.55 3.29 -14.07
N GLY A 292 17.10 3.85 -12.98
CA GLY A 292 16.57 3.68 -11.62
C GLY A 292 17.05 2.42 -10.87
N LEU A 293 17.84 1.57 -11.52
CA LEU A 293 18.61 0.51 -10.86
C LEU A 293 20.10 0.82 -10.87
N TYR A 294 20.77 0.33 -9.83
CA TYR A 294 22.19 0.53 -9.62
C TYR A 294 22.85 -0.75 -9.11
N ASP A 295 24.15 -0.85 -9.34
CA ASP A 295 24.97 -1.92 -8.80
C ASP A 295 25.61 -1.51 -7.47
N ARG A 296 25.28 -2.23 -6.39
CA ARG A 296 25.96 -2.14 -5.09
C ARG A 296 26.45 -3.51 -4.63
N GLY A 297 26.99 -4.30 -5.57
CA GLY A 297 27.30 -5.73 -5.44
C GLY A 297 26.09 -6.64 -5.69
N VAL A 298 24.89 -6.06 -5.77
CA VAL A 298 23.62 -6.63 -6.22
C VAL A 298 22.80 -5.49 -6.85
N PRO A 299 21.82 -5.79 -7.72
CA PRO A 299 20.89 -4.79 -8.21
C PRO A 299 20.10 -4.19 -7.05
N VAL A 300 20.22 -2.87 -6.89
CA VAL A 300 19.46 -2.09 -5.92
C VAL A 300 18.63 -1.04 -6.65
N ARG A 301 17.49 -0.69 -6.07
CA ARG A 301 16.71 0.47 -6.47
C ARG A 301 16.75 1.50 -5.37
N LEU A 302 16.63 2.77 -5.74
CA LEU A 302 16.45 3.83 -4.75
C LEU A 302 14.98 3.89 -4.32
N ALA A 303 14.76 3.93 -3.02
CA ALA A 303 13.44 4.04 -2.41
C ALA A 303 13.49 5.09 -1.29
N PHE A 304 12.42 5.85 -1.12
CA PHE A 304 12.34 6.81 -0.02
C PHE A 304 11.90 6.10 1.26
N ASP A 305 12.72 6.17 2.31
CA ASP A 305 12.36 5.70 3.64
C ASP A 305 11.70 6.83 4.44
N GLN A 306 10.45 6.62 4.84
CA GLN A 306 9.71 7.59 5.63
C GLN A 306 10.20 7.71 7.07
N ILE A 307 10.83 6.66 7.60
CA ILE A 307 11.35 6.63 8.97
C ILE A 307 12.64 7.44 9.03
N GLN A 308 13.57 7.18 8.12
CA GLN A 308 14.85 7.88 8.05
C GLN A 308 14.76 9.23 7.32
N ARG A 309 13.62 9.53 6.68
CA ARG A 309 13.38 10.74 5.86
C ARG A 309 14.49 10.97 4.84
N GLY A 310 14.86 9.93 4.11
CA GLY A 310 15.92 9.96 3.12
C GLY A 310 15.80 8.83 2.12
N THR A 311 16.54 8.93 1.03
CA THR A 311 16.64 7.85 0.04
C THR A 311 17.53 6.75 0.57
N VAL A 312 17.06 5.51 0.46
CA VAL A 312 17.78 4.30 0.81
C VAL A 312 17.92 3.40 -0.42
N ALA A 313 19.03 2.68 -0.50
CA ALA A 313 19.23 1.65 -1.51
C ALA A 313 18.54 0.36 -1.05
N GLN A 314 17.47 -0.03 -1.73
CA GLN A 314 16.75 -1.26 -1.46
C GLN A 314 17.22 -2.37 -2.41
N ILE A 315 17.64 -3.51 -1.85
CA ILE A 315 17.99 -4.71 -2.61
C ILE A 315 16.77 -5.21 -3.40
N MET A 316 17.00 -5.54 -4.67
CA MET A 316 15.95 -6.06 -5.53
C MET A 316 15.57 -7.49 -5.15
N THR A 317 14.27 -7.77 -5.07
CA THR A 317 13.75 -9.13 -4.93
C THR A 317 13.21 -9.63 -6.27
N PRO A 318 13.11 -10.95 -6.50
CA PRO A 318 12.59 -11.49 -7.75
C PRO A 318 11.18 -10.96 -8.08
N ASP A 319 10.33 -10.82 -7.06
CA ASP A 319 8.94 -10.38 -7.24
C ASP A 319 8.85 -8.89 -7.58
N VAL A 320 9.71 -8.05 -6.98
CA VAL A 320 9.81 -6.63 -7.35
C VAL A 320 10.37 -6.48 -8.77
N LEU A 321 11.35 -7.29 -9.16
CA LEU A 321 11.86 -7.27 -10.53
C LEU A 321 10.79 -7.66 -11.56
N VAL A 322 9.94 -8.66 -11.25
CA VAL A 322 8.80 -9.02 -12.11
C VAL A 322 7.86 -7.84 -12.28
N LEU A 323 7.49 -7.16 -11.18
CA LEU A 323 6.64 -5.97 -11.26
C LEU A 323 7.30 -4.87 -12.10
N MET A 324 8.58 -4.60 -11.88
CA MET A 324 9.34 -3.60 -12.62
C MET A 324 9.45 -3.93 -14.12
N ALA A 325 9.60 -5.21 -14.47
CA ALA A 325 9.55 -5.64 -15.86
C ALA A 325 8.21 -5.27 -16.52
N HIS A 326 7.07 -5.48 -15.83
CA HIS A 326 5.76 -5.10 -16.35
C HIS A 326 5.50 -3.59 -16.38
N THR A 327 6.24 -2.79 -15.60
CA THR A 327 6.18 -1.33 -15.73
C THR A 327 6.91 -0.85 -16.98
N ILE A 328 8.03 -1.48 -17.35
CA ILE A 328 8.90 -1.01 -18.43
C ILE A 328 8.69 -1.71 -19.78
N CYS A 329 8.19 -2.95 -19.79
CA CYS A 329 8.04 -3.76 -21.00
C CYS A 329 6.73 -4.57 -20.98
N ARG A 330 6.36 -5.13 -22.13
CA ARG A 330 5.25 -6.06 -22.29
C ARG A 330 5.80 -7.47 -22.60
N PRO A 331 5.84 -8.39 -21.63
CA PRO A 331 6.32 -9.74 -21.89
C PRO A 331 5.29 -10.56 -22.67
N TYR A 332 5.75 -11.24 -23.72
CA TYR A 332 4.92 -12.12 -24.56
C TYR A 332 5.67 -13.40 -24.88
N ALA A 333 4.94 -14.47 -25.17
CA ALA A 333 5.49 -15.75 -25.59
C ALA A 333 4.86 -16.19 -26.92
N LEU A 334 5.66 -16.86 -27.74
CA LEU A 334 5.19 -17.48 -28.98
C LEU A 334 4.64 -18.88 -28.69
N LYS A 335 3.39 -19.12 -29.08
CA LYS A 335 2.71 -20.40 -28.88
C LYS A 335 2.35 -21.00 -30.24
N VAL A 336 2.96 -22.14 -30.55
CA VAL A 336 2.64 -22.89 -31.77
C VAL A 336 1.33 -23.65 -31.57
N ARG A 337 0.34 -23.36 -32.41
CA ARG A 337 -0.93 -24.09 -32.50
C ARG A 337 -0.75 -25.42 -33.22
N ARG A 338 -1.74 -26.31 -33.07
CA ARG A 338 -1.73 -27.65 -33.69
C ARG A 338 -1.77 -27.62 -35.22
N ASP A 339 -2.21 -26.51 -35.80
CA ASP A 339 -2.23 -26.26 -37.25
C ASP A 339 -0.90 -25.68 -37.79
N GLY A 340 0.11 -25.51 -36.93
CA GLY A 340 1.41 -24.93 -37.28
C GLY A 340 1.45 -23.40 -37.24
N THR A 341 0.35 -22.72 -36.93
CA THR A 341 0.34 -21.26 -36.76
C THR A 341 0.99 -20.85 -35.43
N VAL A 342 1.68 -19.71 -35.41
CA VAL A 342 2.35 -19.19 -34.21
C VAL A 342 1.54 -17.99 -33.69
N ASP A 343 0.98 -18.13 -32.50
CA ASP A 343 0.30 -17.05 -31.80
C ASP A 343 1.26 -16.32 -30.86
N GLU A 344 1.11 -15.00 -30.79
CA GLU A 344 1.71 -14.20 -29.74
C GLU A 344 0.72 -14.06 -28.59
N VAL A 345 1.13 -14.47 -27.38
CA VAL A 345 0.29 -14.40 -26.19
C VAL A 345 1.03 -13.61 -25.13
N ASP A 346 0.35 -12.63 -24.55
CA ASP A 346 0.89 -11.91 -23.39
C ASP A 346 1.05 -12.85 -22.22
N VAL A 347 2.23 -12.80 -21.61
CA VAL A 347 2.55 -13.65 -20.47
C VAL A 347 3.09 -12.81 -19.34
N ARG A 348 2.89 -13.30 -18.11
CA ARG A 348 3.63 -12.78 -16.98
C ARG A 348 5.08 -13.24 -17.08
N LEU A 349 6.05 -12.34 -16.88
CA LEU A 349 7.46 -12.72 -16.74
C LEU A 349 7.60 -13.86 -15.70
N PRO A 350 8.12 -15.04 -16.09
CA PRO A 350 8.31 -16.15 -15.19
C PRO A 350 9.30 -15.80 -14.07
N ARG A 351 8.93 -16.09 -12.82
CA ARG A 351 9.78 -15.86 -11.65
C ARG A 351 11.19 -16.49 -11.77
N PRO A 352 11.40 -17.67 -12.38
CA PRO A 352 12.75 -18.21 -12.60
C PRO A 352 13.66 -17.28 -13.40
N LEU A 353 13.14 -16.57 -14.42
CA LEU A 353 13.94 -15.61 -15.20
C LEU A 353 14.37 -14.41 -14.35
N ALA A 354 13.50 -13.98 -13.42
CA ALA A 354 13.84 -12.91 -12.49
C ALA A 354 14.93 -13.33 -11.49
N VAL A 355 14.89 -14.57 -11.01
CA VAL A 355 15.97 -15.13 -10.17
C VAL A 355 17.27 -15.21 -10.97
N MET A 356 17.23 -15.74 -12.20
CA MET A 356 18.39 -15.81 -13.08
C MET A 356 19.02 -14.44 -13.33
N TYR A 357 18.21 -13.41 -13.58
CA TYR A 357 18.69 -12.03 -13.70
C TYR A 357 19.44 -11.59 -12.43
N LEU A 358 18.85 -11.77 -11.24
CA LEU A 358 19.44 -11.32 -9.98
C LEU A 358 20.70 -12.10 -9.58
N ASP A 359 20.87 -13.31 -10.09
CA ASP A 359 22.09 -14.10 -9.90
C ASP A 359 23.18 -13.79 -10.95
N TRP A 360 22.88 -12.95 -11.95
CA TRP A 360 23.78 -12.65 -13.07
C TRP A 360 24.85 -11.60 -12.74
N ARG A 361 25.65 -11.89 -11.72
CA ARG A 361 26.65 -10.97 -11.16
C ARG A 361 27.69 -10.55 -12.21
N GLY A 362 27.92 -9.23 -12.31
CA GLY A 362 28.91 -8.64 -13.21
C GLY A 362 28.41 -8.37 -14.63
N GLU A 363 27.22 -8.86 -14.99
CA GLU A 363 26.69 -8.76 -16.35
C GLU A 363 25.48 -7.81 -16.46
N TRP A 364 25.07 -7.18 -15.35
CA TRP A 364 23.89 -6.31 -15.27
C TRP A 364 24.03 -4.99 -16.04
N GLN A 365 25.25 -4.50 -16.26
CA GLN A 365 25.52 -3.21 -16.92
C GLN A 365 24.82 -2.02 -16.24
N LEU A 366 24.54 -2.12 -14.94
CA LEU A 366 23.94 -1.06 -14.15
C LEU A 366 25.01 -0.07 -13.69
N PRO A 367 24.67 1.22 -13.55
CA PRO A 367 25.57 2.22 -12.98
C PRO A 367 25.94 1.86 -11.53
N PRO A 368 27.22 2.00 -11.12
CA PRO A 368 27.64 1.68 -9.76
C PRO A 368 27.12 2.71 -8.75
N LEU A 369 26.51 2.26 -7.65
CA LEU A 369 26.09 3.14 -6.55
C LEU A 369 27.06 3.05 -5.39
N ASN A 370 27.96 4.03 -5.31
CA ASN A 370 28.96 4.14 -4.25
C ASN A 370 28.35 4.61 -2.93
N GLY A 371 27.32 5.45 -2.98
CA GLY A 371 26.67 5.97 -1.79
C GLY A 371 25.53 6.95 -2.08
N ILE A 372 24.86 7.36 -1.02
CA ILE A 372 23.82 8.38 -1.02
C ILE A 372 24.33 9.50 -0.11
N THR A 373 24.30 10.74 -0.58
CA THR A 373 24.83 11.90 0.16
C THR A 373 23.85 13.04 0.15
N SER A 374 23.82 13.76 1.28
CA SER A 374 23.12 15.03 1.45
C SER A 374 24.07 16.22 1.66
N ALA A 375 25.37 15.98 1.50
CA ALA A 375 26.40 17.01 1.61
C ALA A 375 26.95 17.40 0.22
N PRO A 376 27.20 18.70 -0.03
CA PRO A 376 27.84 19.16 -1.26
C PRO A 376 29.19 18.46 -1.46
N GLN A 377 29.50 18.09 -2.71
CA GLN A 377 30.74 17.38 -3.04
C GLN A 377 31.78 18.38 -3.57
N LEU A 378 32.97 18.40 -2.96
CA LEU A 378 34.11 19.15 -3.48
C LEU A 378 34.79 18.31 -4.55
N GLN A 379 34.84 18.82 -5.78
CA GLN A 379 35.54 18.20 -6.90
C GLN A 379 37.04 18.51 -6.86
N ASP A 380 37.83 17.71 -7.57
CA ASP A 380 39.29 17.86 -7.64
C ASP A 380 39.75 19.20 -8.25
N ASP A 381 38.89 19.83 -9.06
CA ASP A 381 39.13 21.16 -9.64
C ASP A 381 38.78 22.32 -8.69
N GLY A 382 38.33 22.01 -7.47
CA GLY A 382 37.93 22.97 -6.45
C GLY A 382 36.49 23.48 -6.58
N THR A 383 35.73 23.00 -7.57
CA THR A 383 34.30 23.32 -7.70
C THR A 383 33.46 22.51 -6.72
N ILE A 384 32.34 23.09 -6.28
CA ILE A 384 31.38 22.38 -5.42
C ILE A 384 30.22 21.91 -6.29
N ASN A 385 30.01 20.60 -6.35
CA ASN A 385 28.85 20.00 -6.99
C ASN A 385 27.66 20.00 -6.01
N ASN A 386 26.64 20.79 -6.33
CA ASN A 386 25.35 20.85 -5.64
C ASN A 386 24.20 20.20 -6.44
N THR A 387 24.52 19.45 -7.50
CA THR A 387 23.52 18.83 -8.37
C THR A 387 22.76 17.73 -7.64
N GLN A 388 21.43 17.74 -7.76
CA GLN A 388 20.59 16.64 -7.28
C GLN A 388 20.49 15.50 -8.30
N GLY A 389 20.44 14.27 -7.81
CA GLY A 389 20.34 13.05 -8.62
C GLY A 389 21.64 12.25 -8.64
N TYR A 390 21.74 11.34 -9.63
CA TYR A 390 22.90 10.48 -9.77
C TYR A 390 24.06 11.23 -10.45
N ASP A 391 25.19 11.30 -9.76
CA ASP A 391 26.43 11.84 -10.30
C ASP A 391 27.25 10.70 -10.93
N HIS A 392 27.37 10.74 -12.26
CA HIS A 392 28.12 9.75 -13.03
C HIS A 392 29.63 9.77 -12.75
N ALA A 393 30.19 10.90 -12.33
CA ALA A 393 31.63 11.01 -12.05
C ALA A 393 32.00 10.32 -10.74
N THR A 394 31.17 10.48 -9.72
CA THR A 394 31.43 9.96 -8.36
C THR A 394 30.69 8.67 -8.05
N GLY A 395 29.66 8.31 -8.83
CA GLY A 395 28.77 7.18 -8.56
C GLY A 395 27.88 7.41 -7.33
N MET A 396 27.70 8.67 -6.91
CA MET A 396 26.92 9.05 -5.75
C MET A 396 25.51 9.48 -6.16
N TRP A 397 24.52 9.12 -5.34
CA TRP A 397 23.21 9.76 -5.41
C TRP A 397 23.16 10.95 -4.46
N CYS A 398 23.01 12.14 -5.01
CA CYS A 398 22.97 13.40 -4.28
C CYS A 398 21.51 13.83 -4.06
N GLU A 399 21.10 14.00 -2.80
CA GLU A 399 19.75 14.47 -2.45
C GLU A 399 19.80 15.53 -1.36
N ASN A 400 18.87 16.49 -1.39
CA ASN A 400 18.78 17.54 -0.37
C ASN A 400 20.09 18.34 -0.17
N ILE A 401 20.89 18.49 -1.23
CA ILE A 401 22.15 19.23 -1.16
C ILE A 401 21.83 20.72 -0.92
N PRO A 402 22.34 21.35 0.16
CA PRO A 402 22.08 22.75 0.43
C PRO A 402 22.80 23.64 -0.59
N ASP A 403 22.12 24.68 -1.05
CA ASP A 403 22.74 25.72 -1.87
C ASP A 403 23.73 26.53 -1.04
N LEU A 404 25.01 26.34 -1.32
CA LEU A 404 26.08 27.16 -0.78
C LEU A 404 26.15 28.45 -1.61
N LYS A 405 25.50 29.51 -1.12
CA LYS A 405 25.79 30.87 -1.56
C LYS A 405 27.16 31.25 -1.00
N LEU A 406 28.20 31.08 -1.82
CA LEU A 406 29.56 31.54 -1.53
C LEU A 406 29.66 33.06 -1.59
#